data_AF-A0A3D4T3A5-F1
#
_entry.id   AF-A0A3D4T3A5-F1
#
_cell.length_a   1.000
_cell.length_b   1.000
_cell.length_c   1.000
_cell.angle_alpha   90.00
_cell.angle_beta   90.00
_cell.angle_gamma   90.00
#
_symmetry.space_group_name_H-M   'P 1'
#
loop_
_entity.id
_entity.type
_entity.pdbx_description
1 polymer ?
#
loop_
_entity_poly.entity_id
_entity_poly.type
_entity_poly.pdbx_seq_one_letter_code
_entity_poly.pdbx_strand_id
1 'polypeptide(L)'
;SAFFNANYANPFDSLDRAVDEISDCKIKIVDFHAEATGEKRALGFYADGRVSAFFGTHTHVQTADAQILPNGTGYITDLGMCGSETSVLGIEPERIIRSLKTGMPTVFKAKETDIAINGCIFEINEKSGLTEKIYSVILRE
;
A
#
# COMPACT_ATOMS: atom_id res chain seq x y z
N SER A 1 -13.85 3.65 4.46
CA SER A 1 -13.44 2.23 4.51
C SER A 1 -14.68 1.37 4.74
N ALA A 2 -14.80 0.23 4.06
CA ALA A 2 -16.04 -0.57 4.07
C ALA A 2 -16.31 -1.35 5.38
N PHE A 3 -15.47 -1.21 6.41
CA PHE A 3 -15.63 -1.98 7.66
C PHE A 3 -15.46 -1.20 8.97
N PHE A 4 -15.22 0.11 8.95
CA PHE A 4 -15.25 0.89 10.20
C PHE A 4 -15.85 2.27 9.97
N ASN A 5 -16.89 2.55 10.75
CA ASN A 5 -17.55 3.83 10.88
C ASN A 5 -16.54 4.82 11.52
N ALA A 6 -15.93 5.69 10.72
CA ALA A 6 -15.07 6.74 11.24
C ALA A 6 -15.08 7.96 10.31
N ASN A 7 -15.39 9.11 10.92
CA ASN A 7 -15.17 10.44 10.37
C ASN A 7 -13.66 10.69 10.27
N TYR A 8 -13.02 10.10 9.26
CA TYR A 8 -11.64 10.45 8.95
C TYR A 8 -11.60 11.80 8.24
N ALA A 9 -10.55 12.58 8.52
CA ALA A 9 -10.27 13.77 7.73
C ALA A 9 -10.00 13.39 6.27
N ASN A 10 -10.27 14.31 5.36
CA ASN A 10 -9.98 14.11 3.96
C ASN A 10 -8.47 13.80 3.77
N PRO A 11 -8.10 12.72 3.04
CA PRO A 11 -6.70 12.34 2.88
C PRO A 11 -5.90 13.32 2.02
N PHE A 12 -6.55 14.09 1.14
CA PHE A 12 -5.91 15.14 0.35
C PHE A 12 -5.48 16.29 1.26
N ASP A 13 -6.38 16.81 2.09
CA ASP A 13 -6.08 17.87 3.08
C ASP A 13 -5.07 17.41 4.14
N SER A 14 -5.06 16.11 4.45
CA SER A 14 -4.11 15.53 5.40
C SER A 14 -2.71 15.39 4.79
N LEU A 15 -2.63 15.03 3.51
CA LEU A 15 -1.36 15.01 2.78
C LEU A 15 -0.77 16.42 2.68
N ASP A 16 -1.56 17.43 2.34
CA ASP A 16 -1.10 18.82 2.23
C ASP A 16 -0.47 19.28 3.55
N ARG A 17 -1.21 19.12 4.65
CA ARG A 17 -0.70 19.46 5.99
C ARG A 17 0.59 18.72 6.33
N ALA A 18 0.65 17.41 6.06
CA ALA A 18 1.84 16.62 6.34
C ALA A 18 3.04 17.10 5.51
N VAL A 19 2.86 17.32 4.21
CA VAL A 19 3.95 17.78 3.31
C VAL A 19 4.46 19.17 3.74
N ASP A 20 3.58 20.05 4.19
CA ASP A 20 3.92 21.37 4.71
C ASP A 20 4.67 21.28 6.05
N GLU A 21 4.23 20.43 6.98
CA GLU A 21 4.88 20.23 8.29
C GLU A 21 6.32 19.73 8.15
N ILE A 22 6.62 18.94 7.11
CA ILE A 22 7.97 18.44 6.82
C ILE A 22 8.55 19.09 5.56
N SER A 23 8.23 20.35 5.27
CA SER A 23 8.69 21.08 4.07
C SER A 23 10.20 20.96 3.84
N ASP A 24 10.97 21.00 4.93
CA ASP A 24 12.43 21.00 4.94
C ASP A 24 13.04 19.60 4.67
N CYS A 25 12.24 18.53 4.77
CA CYS A 25 12.67 17.18 4.41
C CYS A 25 12.72 17.02 2.89
N LYS A 26 13.90 16.70 2.34
CA LYS A 26 14.06 16.49 0.89
C LYS A 26 13.38 15.21 0.41
N ILE A 27 13.52 14.13 1.19
CA ILE A 27 12.93 12.83 0.90
C ILE A 27 11.67 12.68 1.73
N LYS A 28 10.53 12.45 1.06
CA LYS A 28 9.21 12.28 1.68
C LYS A 28 8.58 11.01 1.16
N ILE A 29 8.07 10.17 2.07
CA ILE A 29 7.50 8.87 1.73
C ILE A 29 6.08 8.79 2.27
N VAL A 30 5.15 8.29 1.45
CA VAL A 30 3.74 8.15 1.82
C VAL A 30 3.33 6.68 1.74
N ASP A 31 2.90 6.13 2.87
CA ASP A 31 2.10 4.90 2.95
C ASP A 31 0.62 5.28 3.01
N PHE A 32 -0.15 4.94 1.98
CA PHE A 32 -1.58 5.19 1.94
C PHE A 32 -2.39 3.91 2.09
N HIS A 33 -2.81 3.66 3.33
CA HIS A 33 -3.62 2.50 3.71
C HIS A 33 -5.09 2.69 3.29
N ALA A 34 -5.48 2.09 2.17
CA ALA A 34 -6.81 2.27 1.58
C ALA A 34 -7.27 1.03 0.80
N GLU A 35 -8.57 0.90 0.58
CA GLU A 35 -9.14 -0.22 -0.18
C GLU A 35 -9.28 0.10 -1.67
N ALA A 36 -9.85 1.26 -1.99
CA ALA A 36 -10.21 1.58 -3.37
C ALA A 36 -8.99 2.00 -4.18
N THR A 37 -8.70 1.25 -5.25
CA THR A 37 -7.60 1.56 -6.19
C THR A 37 -7.75 2.95 -6.82
N GLY A 38 -8.98 3.40 -7.08
CA GLY A 38 -9.27 4.74 -7.59
C GLY A 38 -8.84 5.85 -6.62
N GLU A 39 -9.10 5.69 -5.31
CA GLU A 39 -8.67 6.65 -4.29
C GLU A 39 -7.15 6.71 -4.19
N LYS A 40 -6.48 5.54 -4.21
CA LYS A 40 -5.02 5.44 -4.19
C LYS A 40 -4.38 6.12 -5.39
N ARG A 41 -4.90 5.86 -6.60
CA ARG A 41 -4.43 6.48 -7.84
C ARG A 41 -4.64 7.99 -7.83
N ALA A 42 -5.82 8.45 -7.41
CA ALA A 42 -6.14 9.87 -7.35
C ALA A 42 -5.21 10.62 -6.39
N LEU A 43 -4.98 10.08 -5.19
CA LEU A 43 -4.08 10.69 -4.21
C LEU A 43 -2.61 10.60 -4.65
N GLY A 44 -2.20 9.49 -5.28
CA GLY A 44 -0.86 9.33 -5.84
C GLY A 44 -0.54 10.38 -6.91
N PHE A 45 -1.45 10.61 -7.86
CA PHE A 45 -1.30 11.69 -8.85
C PHE A 45 -1.36 13.08 -8.22
N TYR A 46 -2.19 13.27 -7.20
CA TYR A 46 -2.23 14.52 -6.46
C TYR A 46 -0.91 14.80 -5.72
N ALA A 47 -0.24 13.78 -5.20
CA ALA A 47 1.04 13.86 -4.51
C ALA A 47 2.26 13.98 -5.46
N ASP A 48 2.07 13.73 -6.75
CA ASP A 48 3.18 13.59 -7.72
C ASP A 48 4.05 14.86 -7.79
N GLY A 49 5.37 14.66 -7.65
CA GLY A 49 6.38 15.73 -7.58
C GLY A 49 6.50 16.41 -6.22
N ARG A 50 5.59 16.14 -5.28
CA ARG A 50 5.63 16.67 -3.90
C ARG A 50 6.21 15.68 -2.90
N VAL A 51 6.24 14.39 -3.26
CA VAL A 51 6.81 13.30 -2.46
C VAL A 51 7.74 12.42 -3.29
N SER A 52 8.68 11.76 -2.63
CA SER A 52 9.66 10.90 -3.29
C SER A 52 9.03 9.57 -3.72
N ALA A 53 8.30 8.96 -2.80
CA ALA A 53 7.62 7.69 -3.02
C ALA A 53 6.23 7.70 -2.39
N PHE A 54 5.27 7.10 -3.08
CA PHE A 54 3.90 6.89 -2.64
C PHE A 54 3.56 5.42 -2.88
N PHE A 55 3.15 4.70 -1.86
CA PHE A 55 2.70 3.32 -2.01
C PHE A 55 1.44 3.08 -1.21
N GLY A 56 0.55 2.27 -1.78
CA GLY A 56 -0.61 1.81 -1.03
C GLY A 56 -0.33 0.54 -0.23
N THR A 57 -1.15 0.33 0.79
CA THR A 57 -1.26 -0.91 1.57
C THR A 57 -2.76 -1.21 1.81
N HIS A 58 -3.07 -2.30 2.53
CA HIS A 58 -4.39 -2.79 2.97
C HIS A 58 -4.90 -4.04 2.24
N THR A 59 -4.79 -4.11 0.91
CA THR A 59 -5.52 -5.15 0.16
C THR A 59 -4.85 -6.52 0.23
N HIS A 60 -3.63 -6.58 0.77
CA HIS A 60 -2.80 -7.78 0.93
C HIS A 60 -2.40 -8.47 -0.40
N VAL A 61 -2.70 -7.85 -1.54
CA VAL A 61 -2.33 -8.37 -2.87
C VAL A 61 -1.47 -7.33 -3.58
N GLN A 62 -0.21 -7.67 -3.86
CA GLN A 62 0.70 -6.78 -4.55
C GLN A 62 0.20 -6.47 -5.97
N THR A 63 0.22 -5.20 -6.35
CA THR A 63 -0.13 -4.77 -7.71
C THR A 63 1.09 -4.72 -8.62
N ALA A 64 0.90 -4.98 -9.91
CA ALA A 64 1.97 -4.96 -10.91
C ALA A 64 2.14 -3.58 -11.60
N ASP A 65 1.77 -2.49 -10.92
CA ASP A 65 1.70 -1.14 -11.48
C ASP A 65 2.78 -0.18 -10.94
N ALA A 66 3.86 -0.76 -10.39
CA ALA A 66 5.05 -0.02 -9.97
C ALA A 66 5.59 0.84 -11.12
N GLN A 67 5.63 2.16 -10.92
CA GLN A 67 6.07 3.11 -11.93
C GLN A 67 6.60 4.40 -11.30
N ILE A 68 7.30 5.22 -12.09
CA ILE A 68 7.60 6.61 -11.75
C ILE A 68 6.53 7.47 -12.43
N LEU A 69 5.83 8.29 -11.66
CA LEU A 69 4.80 9.20 -12.16
C LEU A 69 5.43 10.39 -12.91
N PRO A 70 4.64 11.15 -13.72
CA PRO A 70 5.17 12.18 -14.60
C PRO A 70 6.10 13.22 -13.95
N ASN A 71 5.89 13.57 -12.67
CA ASN A 71 6.70 14.55 -11.95
C ASN A 71 7.76 13.92 -11.02
N GLY A 72 8.02 12.62 -11.15
CA GLY A 72 9.16 11.94 -10.51
C GLY A 72 8.87 11.24 -9.19
N THR A 73 7.61 11.16 -8.76
CA THR A 73 7.23 10.33 -7.59
C THR A 73 7.20 8.85 -7.98
N GLY A 74 7.89 8.00 -7.21
CA GLY A 74 7.74 6.54 -7.33
C GLY A 74 6.38 6.10 -6.79
N TYR A 75 5.66 5.23 -7.50
CA TYR A 75 4.29 4.85 -7.18
C TYR A 75 4.02 3.35 -7.34
N ILE A 76 3.25 2.76 -6.42
CA ILE A 76 2.61 1.44 -6.56
C ILE A 76 1.27 1.42 -5.81
N THR A 77 0.24 0.81 -6.38
CA THR A 77 -1.12 0.82 -5.78
C THR A 77 -1.22 -0.06 -4.52
N ASP A 78 -0.57 -1.20 -4.44
CA ASP A 78 -0.48 -1.95 -3.18
C ASP A 78 0.84 -2.72 -3.11
N LEU A 79 1.55 -2.59 -1.99
CA LEU A 79 2.76 -3.35 -1.74
C LEU A 79 2.49 -4.85 -1.56
N GLY A 80 1.25 -5.23 -1.21
CA GLY A 80 0.88 -6.58 -0.85
C GLY A 80 1.07 -6.85 0.65
N MET A 81 1.30 -8.12 0.99
CA MET A 81 1.42 -8.59 2.37
C MET A 81 2.74 -9.32 2.59
N CYS A 82 3.30 -9.23 3.79
CA CYS A 82 4.32 -10.16 4.27
C CYS A 82 3.64 -11.22 5.14
N GLY A 83 3.44 -12.43 4.60
CA GLY A 83 2.64 -13.46 5.25
C GLY A 83 2.43 -14.68 4.34
N SER A 84 1.54 -15.59 4.75
CA SER A 84 1.31 -16.84 4.03
C SER A 84 0.74 -16.59 2.62
N GLU A 85 1.43 -17.06 1.59
CA GLU A 85 1.01 -16.94 0.17
C GLU A 85 -0.19 -17.86 -0.11
N THR A 86 -0.22 -19.02 0.53
CA THR A 86 -1.27 -20.04 0.37
C THR A 86 -2.42 -19.82 1.37
N SER A 87 -2.83 -18.57 1.55
CA SER A 87 -3.88 -18.12 2.48
C SER A 87 -4.89 -17.22 1.79
N VAL A 88 -5.98 -16.88 2.49
CA VAL A 88 -6.90 -15.82 2.05
C VAL A 88 -6.62 -14.58 2.89
N LEU A 89 -5.79 -13.69 2.33
CA LEU A 89 -5.35 -12.44 2.96
C LEU A 89 -4.72 -12.63 4.35
N GLY A 90 -3.99 -13.73 4.55
CA GLY A 90 -3.31 -14.10 5.80
C GLY A 90 -4.06 -15.14 6.65
N ILE A 91 -5.32 -15.46 6.31
CA ILE A 91 -6.17 -16.37 7.08
C ILE A 91 -6.25 -17.75 6.41
N GLU A 92 -6.35 -18.81 7.22
CA GLU A 92 -6.62 -20.19 6.76
C GLU A 92 -7.79 -20.20 5.75
N PRO A 93 -7.59 -20.71 4.51
CA PRO A 93 -8.62 -20.67 3.46
C PRO A 93 -9.96 -21.27 3.89
N GLU A 94 -9.95 -22.38 4.63
CA GLU A 94 -11.15 -23.10 5.06
C GLU A 94 -12.04 -22.24 5.97
N ARG A 95 -11.45 -21.34 6.76
CA ARG A 95 -12.17 -20.43 7.66
C ARG A 95 -12.93 -19.39 6.86
N ILE A 96 -12.27 -18.75 5.90
CA ILE A 96 -12.88 -17.73 5.05
C ILE A 96 -13.94 -18.36 4.14
N ILE A 97 -13.65 -19.51 3.52
CA ILE A 97 -14.61 -20.25 2.69
C ILE A 97 -15.85 -20.61 3.50
N ARG A 98 -15.72 -21.11 4.73
CA ARG A 98 -16.87 -21.40 5.60
C ARG A 98 -17.69 -20.14 5.87
N SER A 99 -17.03 -19.07 6.30
CA SER A 99 -17.69 -17.79 6.60
C SER A 99 -18.49 -17.26 5.41
N LEU A 100 -17.89 -17.24 4.22
CA LEU A 100 -18.53 -16.75 2.99
C LEU A 100 -19.66 -17.67 2.51
N LYS A 101 -19.51 -19.00 2.64
CA LYS A 101 -20.54 -19.96 2.20
C LYS A 101 -21.75 -20.02 3.12
N THR A 102 -21.55 -19.89 4.43
CA THR A 102 -22.64 -20.07 5.40
C THR A 102 -23.19 -18.76 5.97
N GLY A 103 -22.46 -17.65 5.80
CA GLY A 103 -22.78 -16.37 6.45
C GLY A 103 -22.67 -16.41 7.98
N MET A 104 -22.15 -17.51 8.55
CA MET A 104 -22.02 -17.67 9.99
C MET A 104 -20.68 -17.13 10.49
N PRO A 105 -20.65 -16.55 11.71
CA PRO A 105 -19.39 -16.17 12.36
C PRO A 105 -18.42 -17.34 12.40
N THR A 106 -17.19 -17.10 11.95
CA THR A 106 -16.09 -18.06 11.98
C THR A 106 -14.88 -17.39 12.61
N VAL A 107 -14.16 -18.11 13.46
CA VAL A 107 -12.89 -17.61 14.03
C VAL A 107 -11.86 -17.52 12.92
N PHE A 108 -11.32 -16.33 12.69
CA PHE A 108 -10.19 -16.13 11.78
C PHE A 108 -8.92 -16.62 12.44
N LYS A 109 -8.27 -17.60 11.81
CA LYS A 109 -7.00 -18.16 12.26
C LYS A 109 -5.95 -17.84 11.21
N ALA A 110 -4.87 -17.17 11.62
CA ALA A 110 -3.76 -16.87 10.74
C ALA A 110 -3.09 -18.15 10.24
N LYS A 111 -2.63 -18.14 8.99
CA LYS A 111 -1.77 -19.18 8.45
C LYS A 111 -0.32 -18.73 8.57
N GLU A 112 0.49 -19.51 9.29
CA GLU A 112 1.87 -19.15 9.67
C GLU A 112 2.94 -19.90 8.84
N THR A 113 2.54 -20.58 7.77
CA THR A 113 3.43 -21.33 6.86
C THR A 113 3.44 -20.72 5.46
N ASP A 114 4.39 -21.11 4.61
CA ASP A 114 4.50 -20.66 3.21
C ASP A 114 4.59 -19.13 3.10
N ILE A 115 5.48 -18.53 3.88
CA ILE A 115 5.60 -17.08 4.00
C ILE A 115 6.28 -16.50 2.76
N ALA A 116 5.65 -15.48 2.18
CA ALA A 116 6.25 -14.62 1.17
C ALA A 116 6.36 -13.19 1.71
N ILE A 117 7.40 -12.49 1.30
CA ILE A 117 7.62 -11.07 1.62
C ILE A 117 7.38 -10.28 0.34
N ASN A 118 6.34 -9.45 0.33
CA ASN A 118 6.07 -8.53 -0.76
C ASN A 118 6.57 -7.13 -0.38
N GLY A 119 7.11 -6.40 -1.35
CA GLY A 119 7.55 -5.03 -1.15
C GLY A 119 7.92 -4.33 -2.46
N CYS A 120 8.50 -3.14 -2.35
CA CYS A 120 8.98 -2.38 -3.49
C CYS A 120 10.25 -1.63 -3.13
N ILE A 121 11.25 -1.69 -4.02
CA ILE A 121 12.50 -0.95 -3.92
C ILE A 121 12.35 0.35 -4.70
N PHE A 122 12.62 1.47 -4.04
CA PHE A 122 12.67 2.80 -4.66
C PHE A 122 14.10 3.32 -4.55
N GLU A 123 14.72 3.62 -5.68
CA GLU A 123 16.00 4.34 -5.73
C GLU A 123 15.70 5.84 -5.82
N ILE A 124 16.01 6.61 -4.78
CA ILE A 124 15.68 8.03 -4.68
C ILE A 124 16.96 8.86 -4.75
N ASN A 125 16.95 9.88 -5.60
CA ASN A 125 18.03 10.85 -5.69
C ASN A 125 17.99 11.81 -4.49
N GLU A 126 19.03 11.82 -3.67
CA GLU A 126 19.09 12.65 -2.46
C GLU A 126 19.07 14.16 -2.72
N LYS A 127 19.48 14.62 -3.91
CA LYS A 127 19.52 16.05 -4.25
C LYS A 127 18.18 16.56 -4.72
N SER A 128 17.53 15.82 -5.63
CA SER A 128 16.21 16.20 -6.17
C SER A 128 15.07 15.78 -5.25
N GLY A 129 15.24 14.72 -4.46
CA GLY A 129 14.18 14.08 -3.69
C GLY A 129 13.23 13.23 -4.55
N LEU A 130 13.57 12.97 -5.82
CA LEU A 130 12.73 12.23 -6.76
C LEU A 130 13.22 10.80 -6.97
N THR A 131 12.31 9.91 -7.35
CA THR A 131 12.63 8.50 -7.65
C THR A 131 13.27 8.37 -9.04
N GLU A 132 14.38 7.64 -9.13
CA GLU A 132 15.09 7.33 -10.38
C GLU A 132 14.79 5.92 -10.89
N LYS A 133 14.58 4.95 -9.97
CA LYS A 133 14.21 3.56 -10.31
C LYS A 133 13.24 2.98 -9.31
N ILE A 134 12.43 2.04 -9.78
CA ILE A 134 11.43 1.34 -8.97
C ILE A 134 11.36 -0.13 -9.37
N TYR A 135 11.31 -1.03 -8.38
CA TYR A 135 11.21 -2.47 -8.58
C TYR A 135 10.29 -3.10 -7.54
N SER A 136 9.17 -3.69 -7.98
CA SER A 136 8.37 -4.57 -7.12
C SER A 136 9.15 -5.85 -6.80
N VAL A 137 9.15 -6.28 -5.55
CA VAL A 137 9.84 -7.49 -5.09
C VAL A 137 8.87 -8.43 -4.40
N ILE A 138 9.06 -9.72 -4.65
CA ILE A 138 8.45 -10.82 -3.91
C ILE A 138 9.56 -11.79 -3.57
N LEU A 139 9.87 -11.93 -2.27
CA LEU A 139 10.83 -12.90 -1.77
C LEU A 139 10.09 -14.12 -1.25
N ARG A 140 10.58 -15.29 -1.64
CA ARG A 140 10.10 -16.61 -1.23
C ARG A 140 11.31 -17.38 -0.71
N GLU A 141 11.13 -18.20 0.32
CA GLU A 141 12.12 -19.21 0.70
C GLU A 141 12.24 -20.31 -0.36
#